data_AF-A0AAV4Y6I0-F1
#
_entry.id   AF-A0AAV4Y6I0-F1
#
_cell.length_a   1.000
_cell.length_b   1.000
_cell.length_c   1.000
_cell.angle_alpha   90.00
_cell.angle_beta   90.00
_cell.angle_gamma   90.00
#
_symmetry.space_group_name_H-M   'P 1'
#
loop_
_entity.id
_entity.type
_entity.pdbx_description
1 polymer ?
#
loop_
_entity_poly.entity_id
_entity_poly.type
_entity_poly.pdbx_seq_one_letter_code
_entity_poly.pdbx_strand_id
1 'polypeptide(L)'
;MDAIFPIVQPYPNRTGLFDVTDVMNEKKMKAIDMFIMAEDFFTSMGLMKMKPHFWRYSQFQKPKNRNMSCLASAYDFYDGKDYSNPEYLRSRGLLKEREVMDEKKKYQGLCPPVKRTEKDFDIGAKHHIAFNVEYFRRLLREGKSKPWHEILSIFSNNTYNKLDSSAMLEYFEPLKQWLKKQNKGVFIGWKSKDLMSCPR
;
A
#
# COMPACT_ATOMS: atom_id res chain seq x y z
N MET A 1 -2.50 5.01 7.15
CA MET A 1 -3.97 4.87 7.31
C MET A 1 -4.53 5.80 8.40
N ASP A 2 -3.89 6.94 8.66
CA ASP A 2 -3.65 7.37 10.06
C ASP A 2 -4.49 8.58 10.48
N ALA A 3 -5.11 9.24 9.50
CA ALA A 3 -5.96 10.42 9.71
C ALA A 3 -7.19 10.17 10.60
N ILE A 4 -7.61 8.91 10.79
CA ILE A 4 -8.68 8.54 11.74
C ILE A 4 -8.15 8.08 13.09
N PHE A 5 -6.84 7.91 13.27
CA PHE A 5 -6.27 7.38 14.52
C PHE A 5 -6.68 8.20 15.77
N PRO A 6 -6.68 9.55 15.75
CA PRO A 6 -7.05 10.35 16.92
C PRO A 6 -8.48 10.10 17.45
N ILE A 7 -9.39 9.60 16.61
CA ILE A 7 -10.79 9.32 16.99
C ILE A 7 -11.06 7.82 17.27
N VAL A 8 -10.08 6.93 17.07
CA VAL A 8 -10.19 5.48 17.38
C VAL A 8 -9.15 4.98 18.38
N GLN A 9 -8.33 5.87 18.94
CA GLN A 9 -7.24 5.52 19.86
C GLN A 9 -7.75 4.77 21.11
N PRO A 10 -7.33 3.51 21.35
CA PRO A 10 -7.79 2.70 22.50
C PRO A 10 -7.52 3.31 23.89
N TYR A 11 -6.46 4.11 24.01
CA TYR A 11 -5.98 4.70 25.25
C TYR A 11 -5.50 6.14 25.00
N PRO A 12 -6.41 7.13 24.93
CA PRO A 12 -6.06 8.52 24.57
C PRO A 12 -5.03 9.13 25.53
N ASN A 13 -5.14 8.82 26.83
CA ASN A 13 -4.27 9.37 27.87
C ASN A 13 -2.89 8.68 27.96
N ARG A 14 -2.51 7.81 27.01
CA ARG A 14 -1.16 7.23 26.94
C ARG A 14 -0.33 7.91 25.85
N THR A 15 0.67 8.67 26.27
CA THR A 15 1.79 9.14 25.45
C THR A 15 2.67 7.96 25.02
N GLY A 16 2.24 7.26 23.97
CA GLY A 16 2.89 6.05 23.47
C GLY A 16 2.77 5.84 21.97
N LEU A 17 2.33 6.86 21.23
CA LEU A 17 2.45 6.89 19.78
C LEU A 17 3.88 7.30 19.42
N PHE A 18 4.63 6.39 18.81
CA PHE A 18 5.99 6.64 18.36
C PHE A 18 5.97 7.37 17.00
N ASP A 19 5.39 8.57 16.98
CA ASP A 19 5.57 9.49 15.86
C ASP A 19 6.95 10.13 15.96
N VAL A 20 7.76 9.93 14.92
CA VAL A 20 9.13 10.46 14.83
C VAL A 20 9.21 11.77 14.06
N THR A 21 8.08 12.30 13.55
CA THR A 21 8.03 13.49 12.70
C THR A 21 8.71 14.69 13.35
N ASP A 22 8.44 14.96 14.62
CA ASP A 22 9.08 16.06 15.35
C ASP A 22 10.59 15.84 15.54
N VAL A 23 11.01 14.62 15.90
CA VAL A 23 12.43 14.26 16.04
C VAL A 23 13.17 14.38 14.69
N MET A 24 12.50 14.09 13.58
CA MET A 24 13.04 14.29 12.23
C MET A 24 13.16 15.79 11.87
N ASN A 25 12.18 16.60 12.27
CA ASN A 25 12.19 18.05 12.08
C ASN A 25 13.29 18.74 12.93
N GLU A 26 13.43 18.36 14.20
CA GLU A 26 14.48 18.83 15.11
C GLU A 26 15.88 18.52 14.56
N LYS A 27 16.08 17.28 14.08
CA LYS A 27 17.33 16.85 13.41
C LYS A 27 17.49 17.42 12.00
N LYS A 28 16.52 18.19 11.49
CA LYS A 28 16.50 18.80 10.16
C LYS A 28 16.72 17.79 9.02
N MET A 29 16.20 16.58 9.21
CA MET A 29 16.34 15.48 8.25
C MET A 29 15.69 15.85 6.92
N LYS A 30 16.44 15.63 5.84
CA LYS A 30 15.98 15.79 4.46
C LYS A 30 15.53 14.44 3.92
N ALA A 31 14.71 14.46 2.87
CA ALA A 31 14.30 13.25 2.17
C ALA A 31 15.49 12.32 1.81
N ILE A 32 16.62 12.88 1.32
CA ILE A 32 17.82 12.10 0.99
C ILE A 32 18.35 11.28 2.18
N ASP A 33 18.31 11.83 3.39
CA ASP A 33 18.82 11.18 4.61
C ASP A 33 17.96 9.95 4.99
N MET A 34 16.67 9.98 4.67
CA MET A 34 15.75 8.84 4.83
C MET A 34 16.09 7.70 3.86
N PHE A 35 16.50 8.01 2.63
CA PHE A 35 16.95 7.00 1.66
C PHE A 35 18.32 6.42 2.04
N ILE A 36 19.23 7.22 2.60
CA ILE A 36 20.52 6.74 3.11
C ILE A 36 20.29 5.78 4.28
N MET A 37 19.45 6.14 5.25
CA MET A 37 19.06 5.26 6.36
C MET A 37 18.43 3.94 5.88
N ALA A 38 17.68 3.96 4.77
CA ALA A 38 17.15 2.75 4.15
C ALA A 38 18.24 1.90 3.45
N GLU A 39 19.24 2.51 2.80
CA GLU A 39 20.40 1.77 2.27
C GLU A 39 21.21 1.12 3.40
N ASP A 40 21.46 1.83 4.49
CA ASP A 40 22.19 1.30 5.64
C ASP A 40 21.45 0.12 6.29
N PHE A 41 20.11 0.18 6.40
CA PHE A 41 19.30 -0.96 6.82
C PHE A 41 19.39 -2.18 5.87
N PHE A 42 19.26 -1.97 4.56
CA PHE A 42 19.36 -3.10 3.61
C PHE A 42 20.78 -3.69 3.58
N THR A 43 21.81 -2.86 3.70
CA THR A 43 23.21 -3.30 3.68
C THR A 43 23.67 -3.94 4.99
N SER A 44 23.09 -3.57 6.14
CA SER A 44 23.30 -4.32 7.39
C SER A 44 22.76 -5.75 7.33
N MET A 45 21.79 -6.02 6.44
CA MET A 45 21.31 -7.36 6.11
C MET A 45 22.11 -8.05 4.97
N GLY A 46 23.28 -7.50 4.59
CA GLY A 46 24.16 -8.07 3.57
C GLY A 46 23.74 -7.83 2.11
N LEU A 47 22.77 -6.95 1.86
CA LEU A 47 22.36 -6.58 0.49
C LEU A 47 23.30 -5.53 -0.11
N MET A 48 23.30 -5.43 -1.44
CA MET A 48 24.16 -4.48 -2.18
C MET A 48 23.72 -3.02 -1.98
N LYS A 49 24.71 -2.11 -1.88
CA LYS A 49 24.50 -0.65 -1.96
C LYS A 49 23.93 -0.23 -3.32
N MET A 50 23.25 0.90 -3.36
CA MET A 50 22.71 1.47 -4.60
C MET A 50 23.85 1.99 -5.49
N LYS A 51 23.72 1.78 -6.80
CA LYS A 51 24.69 2.28 -7.78
C LYS A 51 24.78 3.82 -7.70
N PRO A 52 25.95 4.45 -7.94
CA PRO A 52 26.07 5.92 -7.92
C PRO A 52 25.11 6.67 -8.87
N HIS A 53 24.60 5.99 -9.90
CA HIS A 53 23.60 6.55 -10.82
C HIS A 53 22.23 6.76 -10.15
N PHE A 54 21.82 5.89 -9.23
CA PHE A 54 20.60 6.06 -8.44
C PHE A 54 20.63 7.37 -7.65
N TRP A 55 21.72 7.61 -6.91
CA TRP A 55 21.91 8.84 -6.13
C TRP A 55 22.01 10.10 -6.99
N ARG A 56 22.52 9.99 -8.22
CA ARG A 56 22.67 11.12 -9.16
C ARG A 56 21.38 11.53 -9.87
N TYR A 57 20.47 10.58 -10.14
CA TYR A 57 19.34 10.80 -11.05
C TYR A 57 17.94 10.67 -10.40
N SER A 58 17.82 10.01 -9.25
CA SER A 58 16.55 9.88 -8.51
C SER A 58 15.99 11.22 -8.04
N GLN A 59 14.66 11.38 -8.13
CA GLN A 59 13.95 12.57 -7.69
C GLN A 59 13.45 12.41 -6.25
N PHE A 60 14.34 12.64 -5.28
CA PHE A 60 14.04 12.48 -3.84
C PHE A 60 13.07 13.53 -3.27
N GLN A 61 12.81 14.63 -3.99
CA GLN A 61 11.91 15.71 -3.59
C GLN A 61 11.16 16.26 -4.81
N LYS A 62 9.98 16.86 -4.60
CA LYS A 62 9.23 17.51 -5.69
C LYS A 62 9.97 18.77 -6.17
N PRO A 63 10.39 18.84 -7.45
CA PRO A 63 11.01 20.04 -8.01
C PRO A 63 9.99 21.18 -8.14
N LYS A 64 10.41 22.42 -7.83
CA LYS A 64 9.53 23.61 -7.89
C LYS A 64 9.13 23.99 -9.33
N ASN A 65 9.99 23.72 -10.31
CA ASN A 65 9.92 24.32 -11.65
C ASN A 65 9.31 23.39 -12.73
N ARG A 66 8.75 22.23 -12.36
CA ARG A 66 8.08 21.32 -13.29
C ARG A 66 6.95 20.56 -12.59
N ASN A 67 5.85 20.33 -13.31
CA ASN A 67 4.84 19.40 -12.83
C ASN A 67 5.30 17.94 -13.07
N MET A 68 4.94 17.04 -12.17
CA MET A 68 5.22 15.60 -12.27
C MET A 68 4.31 14.80 -11.35
N SER A 69 4.10 13.51 -11.64
CA SER A 69 3.47 12.62 -10.66
C SER A 69 4.31 12.57 -9.38
N CYS A 70 3.63 12.58 -8.25
CA CYS A 70 4.23 12.59 -6.91
C CYS A 70 3.99 11.28 -6.16
N LEU A 71 3.52 10.22 -6.83
CA LEU A 71 3.44 8.88 -6.23
C LEU A 71 4.87 8.30 -6.11
N ALA A 72 5.19 7.76 -4.94
CA ALA A 72 6.39 6.96 -4.75
C ALA A 72 6.36 5.73 -5.68
N SER A 73 7.41 5.59 -6.49
CA SER A 73 7.57 4.52 -7.47
C SER A 73 9.06 4.15 -7.58
N ALA A 74 9.34 2.93 -8.04
CA ALA A 74 10.67 2.46 -8.37
C ALA A 74 10.65 1.90 -9.80
N TYR A 75 11.73 2.12 -10.54
CA TYR A 75 11.82 1.83 -11.97
C TYR A 75 13.09 1.05 -12.30
N ASP A 76 12.94 0.10 -13.21
CA ASP A 76 13.98 -0.73 -13.82
C ASP A 76 13.84 -0.51 -15.33
N PHE A 77 14.95 -0.19 -16.02
CA PHE A 77 14.95 0.10 -17.46
C PHE A 77 15.37 -1.09 -18.32
N TYR A 78 15.69 -2.23 -17.71
CA TYR A 78 16.07 -3.46 -18.40
C TYR A 78 17.38 -3.36 -19.23
N ASP A 79 18.11 -2.25 -19.11
CA ASP A 79 19.46 -2.00 -19.65
C ASP A 79 20.58 -2.20 -18.60
N GLY A 80 20.20 -2.48 -17.34
CA GLY A 80 21.10 -2.57 -16.19
C GLY A 80 21.60 -1.21 -15.66
N LYS A 81 21.11 -0.08 -16.19
CA LYS A 81 21.53 1.29 -15.88
C LYS A 81 20.39 2.32 -15.71
N ASP A 82 19.17 1.83 -15.49
CA ASP A 82 18.07 2.46 -14.76
C ASP A 82 17.69 3.90 -15.18
N TYR A 83 17.18 3.97 -16.41
CA TYR A 83 15.94 4.77 -16.84
C TYR A 83 13.14 3.67 -17.05
N SER A 84 11.92 4.33 -17.17
CA SER A 84 10.58 3.77 -17.46
C SER A 84 9.62 4.84 -17.96
N ASN A 85 8.74 4.47 -18.89
CA ASN A 85 7.48 5.16 -19.15
C ASN A 85 6.49 4.21 -19.83
N PRO A 86 5.31 3.94 -19.23
CA PRO A 86 4.18 3.34 -19.92
C PRO A 86 2.91 4.20 -19.83
N GLU A 87 2.35 4.60 -20.98
CA GLU A 87 0.97 5.11 -21.07
C GLU A 87 0.13 4.17 -21.95
N TYR A 88 -0.84 3.49 -21.34
CA TYR A 88 -1.85 2.68 -22.03
C TYR A 88 -3.09 2.51 -21.13
N LEU A 89 -4.21 2.04 -21.70
CA LEU A 89 -5.50 1.76 -21.03
C LEU A 89 -6.47 2.94 -20.74
N ARG A 90 -6.59 3.93 -21.65
CA ARG A 90 -7.76 4.87 -21.66
C ARG A 90 -9.00 4.37 -22.41
N SER A 91 -8.94 3.21 -23.08
CA SER A 91 -9.74 2.96 -24.29
C SER A 91 -10.79 1.83 -24.26
N ARG A 92 -11.16 1.24 -23.11
CA ARG A 92 -11.99 0.00 -23.10
C ARG A 92 -13.28 -0.05 -22.26
N GLY A 93 -13.57 0.90 -21.36
CA GLY A 93 -14.91 1.03 -20.74
C GLY A 93 -15.50 -0.22 -20.06
N LEU A 94 -14.68 -1.04 -19.40
CA LEU A 94 -15.04 -2.41 -18.99
C LEU A 94 -15.75 -2.54 -17.62
N LEU A 95 -16.10 -1.44 -16.94
CA LEU A 95 -16.60 -1.44 -15.56
C LEU A 95 -17.75 -0.45 -15.38
N LYS A 96 -18.85 -0.87 -14.75
CA LYS A 96 -19.96 0.02 -14.35
C LYS A 96 -19.73 0.58 -12.95
N GLU A 97 -20.19 1.80 -12.69
CA GLU A 97 -20.01 2.46 -11.38
C GLU A 97 -20.80 1.71 -10.29
N ARG A 98 -21.98 1.19 -10.61
CA ARG A 98 -22.76 0.35 -9.68
C ARG A 98 -22.00 -0.89 -9.23
N GLU A 99 -21.38 -1.61 -10.17
CA GLU A 99 -20.65 -2.86 -9.89
C GLU A 99 -19.44 -2.59 -8.97
N VAL A 100 -18.78 -1.44 -9.15
CA VAL A 100 -17.71 -0.96 -8.26
C VAL A 100 -18.25 -0.65 -6.84
N MET A 101 -19.41 0.00 -6.73
CA MET A 101 -20.01 0.34 -5.43
C MET A 101 -20.57 -0.89 -4.70
N ASP A 102 -21.14 -1.85 -5.43
CA ASP A 102 -21.62 -3.13 -4.89
C ASP A 102 -20.46 -3.90 -4.25
N GLU A 103 -19.32 -4.02 -4.95
CA GLU A 103 -18.15 -4.73 -4.42
C GLU A 103 -17.44 -3.96 -3.30
N LYS A 104 -17.37 -2.63 -3.38
CA LYS A 104 -16.88 -1.77 -2.28
C LYS A 104 -17.70 -1.98 -1.01
N LYS A 105 -19.02 -2.08 -1.13
CA LYS A 105 -19.92 -2.37 -0.01
C LYS A 105 -19.77 -3.80 0.49
N LYS A 106 -19.72 -4.78 -0.40
CA LYS A 106 -19.61 -6.22 -0.09
C LYS A 106 -18.32 -6.56 0.66
N TYR A 107 -17.20 -5.92 0.35
CA TYR A 107 -15.90 -6.20 0.98
C TYR A 107 -15.44 -5.18 2.02
N GLN A 108 -15.89 -3.92 1.98
CA GLN A 108 -15.40 -2.86 2.90
C GLN A 108 -16.51 -2.24 3.77
N GLY A 109 -17.79 -2.55 3.54
CA GLY A 109 -18.93 -1.94 4.23
C GLY A 109 -19.18 -0.48 3.90
N LEU A 110 -18.41 0.11 2.98
CA LEU A 110 -18.46 1.53 2.65
C LEU A 110 -19.52 1.83 1.57
N CYS A 111 -20.24 2.92 1.76
CA CYS A 111 -21.12 3.55 0.78
C CYS A 111 -20.46 4.81 0.17
N PRO A 112 -20.95 5.32 -0.99
CA PRO A 112 -20.65 6.67 -1.41
C PRO A 112 -21.47 7.69 -0.59
N PRO A 113 -20.90 8.82 -0.15
CA PRO A 113 -21.61 9.83 0.65
C PRO A 113 -22.59 10.68 -0.18
N VAL A 114 -22.49 10.61 -1.51
CA VAL A 114 -23.36 11.28 -2.49
C VAL A 114 -23.79 10.22 -3.51
N LYS A 115 -25.06 10.25 -3.95
CA LYS A 115 -25.61 9.30 -4.92
C LYS A 115 -24.82 9.36 -6.25
N ARG A 116 -24.39 8.19 -6.73
CA ARG A 116 -23.65 8.04 -8.00
C ARG A 116 -24.53 7.59 -9.16
N THR A 117 -23.98 7.72 -10.36
CA THR A 117 -24.59 7.44 -11.65
C THR A 117 -23.57 6.73 -12.56
N GLU A 118 -24.01 6.10 -13.65
CA GLU A 118 -23.09 5.52 -14.65
C GLU A 118 -22.36 6.58 -15.52
N LYS A 119 -22.38 7.86 -15.11
CA LYS A 119 -21.50 8.93 -15.62
C LYS A 119 -20.33 9.22 -14.68
N ASP A 120 -20.40 8.76 -13.43
CA ASP A 120 -19.28 8.75 -12.49
C ASP A 120 -18.29 7.62 -12.87
N PHE A 121 -17.06 7.71 -12.38
CA PHE A 121 -16.02 6.69 -12.57
C PHE A 121 -15.07 6.71 -11.37
N ASP A 122 -15.59 6.46 -10.17
CA ASP A 122 -14.82 6.58 -8.91
C ASP A 122 -13.60 5.66 -8.88
N ILE A 123 -13.66 4.51 -9.56
CA ILE A 123 -12.51 3.62 -9.67
C ILE A 123 -11.34 4.25 -10.43
N GLY A 124 -11.62 5.16 -11.38
CA GLY A 124 -10.61 5.97 -12.06
C GLY A 124 -9.91 7.00 -11.16
N ALA A 125 -10.52 7.38 -10.02
CA ALA A 125 -9.86 8.24 -9.03
C ALA A 125 -8.78 7.49 -8.21
N LYS A 126 -8.71 6.14 -8.30
CA LYS A 126 -7.62 5.35 -7.71
C LYS A 126 -6.41 5.37 -8.66
N HIS A 127 -5.28 5.90 -8.19
CA HIS A 127 -4.04 5.99 -8.99
C HIS A 127 -3.62 4.66 -9.65
N HIS A 128 -3.85 3.50 -9.00
CA HIS A 128 -3.46 2.19 -9.55
C HIS A 128 -4.36 1.72 -10.73
N ILE A 129 -5.41 2.49 -11.05
CA ILE A 129 -6.33 2.25 -12.16
C ILE A 129 -6.10 3.30 -13.25
N ALA A 130 -5.94 4.58 -12.88
CA ALA A 130 -5.58 5.65 -13.80
C ALA A 130 -4.16 5.53 -14.37
N PHE A 131 -3.25 4.90 -13.61
CA PHE A 131 -1.90 4.56 -14.04
C PHE A 131 -1.72 3.06 -13.86
N ASN A 132 -1.48 2.36 -14.96
CA ASN A 132 -1.21 0.92 -14.96
C ASN A 132 0.18 0.63 -14.34
N VAL A 133 0.22 0.31 -13.05
CA VAL A 133 1.44 -0.09 -12.36
C VAL A 133 1.50 -1.61 -12.26
N GLU A 134 2.38 -2.24 -13.06
CA GLU A 134 2.61 -3.69 -13.06
C GLU A 134 3.36 -4.13 -11.79
N TYR A 135 2.63 -4.23 -10.69
CA TYR A 135 3.18 -4.33 -9.33
C TYR A 135 3.52 -5.78 -8.91
N PHE A 136 4.58 -6.39 -9.48
CA PHE A 136 5.21 -7.59 -8.90
C PHE A 136 6.65 -7.86 -9.41
N ARG A 137 7.65 -7.14 -8.88
CA ARG A 137 9.08 -7.47 -9.06
C ARG A 137 9.90 -7.18 -7.79
N ARG A 138 10.16 -8.19 -6.95
CA ARG A 138 11.29 -8.28 -5.99
C ARG A 138 11.34 -9.66 -5.30
N LEU A 139 11.98 -10.64 -5.95
CA LEU A 139 12.33 -11.95 -5.37
C LEU A 139 13.73 -12.34 -5.88
N LEU A 140 14.75 -11.75 -5.23
CA LEU A 140 15.73 -10.91 -5.92
C LEU A 140 16.89 -11.59 -6.69
N ARG A 141 16.82 -12.90 -6.97
CA ARG A 141 17.79 -13.56 -7.88
C ARG A 141 17.12 -14.42 -8.94
N GLU A 142 16.08 -15.15 -8.56
CA GLU A 142 15.29 -15.97 -9.47
C GLU A 142 14.31 -15.11 -10.29
N GLY A 143 13.70 -14.08 -9.69
CA GLY A 143 12.82 -13.14 -10.37
C GLY A 143 11.56 -13.80 -10.93
N LYS A 144 11.61 -14.22 -12.20
CA LYS A 144 10.56 -14.99 -12.91
C LYS A 144 11.11 -16.27 -13.58
N SER A 145 12.28 -16.75 -13.17
CA SER A 145 12.90 -18.00 -13.68
C SER A 145 12.05 -19.24 -13.39
N LYS A 146 11.31 -19.23 -12.27
CA LYS A 146 10.54 -20.36 -11.74
C LYS A 146 9.14 -19.91 -11.26
N PRO A 147 8.17 -20.83 -11.16
CA PRO A 147 6.90 -20.59 -10.47
C PRO A 147 7.10 -20.05 -9.05
N TRP A 148 6.30 -19.04 -8.67
CA TRP A 148 6.43 -18.38 -7.36
C TRP A 148 6.25 -19.32 -6.17
N HIS A 149 5.42 -20.38 -6.33
CA HIS A 149 5.22 -21.44 -5.34
C HIS A 149 6.52 -22.15 -4.94
N GLU A 150 7.40 -22.44 -5.92
CA GLU A 150 8.70 -23.09 -5.68
C GLU A 150 9.64 -22.16 -4.92
N ILE A 151 9.68 -20.88 -5.30
CA ILE A 151 10.53 -19.90 -4.64
C ILE A 151 10.06 -19.65 -3.20
N LEU A 152 8.74 -19.60 -2.96
CA LEU A 152 8.18 -19.53 -1.62
C LEU A 152 8.57 -20.76 -0.78
N SER A 153 8.58 -21.95 -1.38
CA SER A 153 9.07 -23.18 -0.73
C SER A 153 10.54 -23.03 -0.32
N ILE A 154 11.41 -22.59 -1.22
CA ILE A 154 12.85 -22.38 -0.94
C ILE A 154 13.05 -21.37 0.21
N PHE A 155 12.39 -20.20 0.16
CA PHE A 155 12.53 -19.17 1.19
C PHE A 155 11.94 -19.55 2.55
N SER A 156 10.95 -20.45 2.58
CA SER A 156 10.31 -20.94 3.80
C SER A 156 10.94 -22.23 4.36
N ASN A 157 12.12 -22.63 3.88
CA ASN A 157 12.75 -23.91 4.22
C ASN A 157 11.82 -25.11 3.99
N ASN A 158 11.06 -25.07 2.89
CA ASN A 158 10.02 -26.00 2.46
C ASN A 158 8.75 -26.07 3.34
N THR A 159 8.49 -25.05 4.16
CA THR A 159 7.26 -24.96 5.00
C THR A 159 6.03 -24.50 4.21
N TYR A 160 6.19 -23.57 3.27
CA TYR A 160 5.09 -22.92 2.55
C TYR A 160 5.30 -22.98 1.04
N ASN A 161 4.40 -23.68 0.33
CA ASN A 161 4.34 -23.71 -1.14
C ASN A 161 3.14 -22.94 -1.72
N LYS A 162 2.39 -22.21 -0.88
CA LYS A 162 1.17 -21.47 -1.22
C LYS A 162 1.05 -20.23 -0.31
N LEU A 163 0.20 -19.28 -0.68
CA LEU A 163 -0.14 -18.16 0.20
C LEU A 163 -0.86 -18.67 1.46
N ASP A 164 -0.47 -18.12 2.60
CA ASP A 164 -1.10 -18.33 3.91
C ASP A 164 -1.25 -16.97 4.63
N SER A 165 -2.26 -16.87 5.48
CA SER A 165 -2.56 -15.68 6.29
C SER A 165 -2.24 -15.86 7.78
N SER A 166 -1.82 -17.06 8.20
CA SER A 166 -1.45 -17.39 9.59
C SER A 166 -0.57 -16.33 10.27
N ALA A 167 0.58 -16.00 9.69
CA ALA A 167 1.51 -15.02 10.25
C ALA A 167 0.90 -13.60 10.42
N MET A 168 -0.02 -13.18 9.53
CA MET A 168 -0.73 -11.91 9.66
C MET A 168 -1.80 -11.99 10.77
N LEU A 169 -2.49 -13.11 10.89
CA LEU A 169 -3.47 -13.36 11.95
C LEU A 169 -2.81 -13.45 13.33
N GLU A 170 -1.62 -14.03 13.41
CA GLU A 170 -0.79 -14.14 14.62
C GLU A 170 -0.29 -12.77 15.07
N TYR A 171 0.32 -11.99 14.17
CA TYR A 171 0.81 -10.63 14.46
C TYR A 171 -0.30 -9.71 15.03
N PHE A 172 -1.53 -9.84 14.53
CA PHE A 172 -2.68 -9.08 15.02
C PHE A 172 -3.52 -9.79 16.10
N GLU A 173 -3.17 -11.00 16.56
CA GLU A 173 -4.00 -11.77 17.49
C GLU A 173 -4.27 -11.04 18.83
N PRO A 174 -3.29 -10.37 19.48
CA PRO A 174 -3.55 -9.62 20.72
C PRO A 174 -4.57 -8.47 20.52
N LEU A 175 -4.48 -7.76 19.39
CA LEU A 175 -5.42 -6.69 19.03
C LEU A 175 -6.81 -7.26 18.70
N LYS A 176 -6.87 -8.38 17.99
CA LYS A 176 -8.10 -9.11 17.65
C LYS A 176 -8.81 -9.66 18.89
N GLN A 177 -8.08 -10.13 19.90
CA GLN A 177 -8.64 -10.52 21.20
C GLN A 177 -9.19 -9.33 21.97
N TRP A 178 -8.44 -8.20 22.00
CA TRP A 178 -8.91 -6.96 22.61
C TRP A 178 -10.19 -6.43 21.93
N LEU A 179 -10.23 -6.39 20.60
CA LEU A 179 -11.40 -5.97 19.81
C LEU A 179 -12.63 -6.85 20.06
N LYS A 180 -12.46 -8.18 20.14
CA LYS A 180 -13.54 -9.11 20.53
C LYS A 180 -14.12 -8.79 21.92
N LYS A 181 -13.29 -8.30 22.85
CA LYS A 181 -13.74 -7.93 24.22
C LYS A 181 -14.49 -6.60 24.22
N GLN A 182 -14.04 -5.59 23.46
CA GLN A 182 -14.71 -4.30 23.37
C GLN A 182 -16.04 -4.37 22.59
N ASN A 183 -16.07 -5.11 21.48
CA ASN A 183 -17.25 -5.22 20.62
C ASN A 183 -18.33 -6.18 21.18
N LYS A 184 -18.27 -6.55 22.47
CA LYS A 184 -19.25 -7.44 23.10
C LYS A 184 -20.61 -6.76 23.21
N GLY A 185 -21.57 -7.21 22.39
CA GLY A 185 -22.91 -6.61 22.27
C GLY A 185 -23.04 -5.61 21.12
N VAL A 186 -21.94 -5.29 20.42
CA VAL A 186 -21.97 -4.53 19.17
C VAL A 186 -22.32 -5.47 18.02
N PHE A 187 -23.16 -5.04 17.08
CA PHE A 187 -23.43 -5.80 15.86
C PHE A 187 -22.19 -5.79 14.95
N ILE A 188 -21.70 -6.97 14.57
CA ILE A 188 -20.52 -7.11 13.70
C ILE A 188 -20.98 -7.34 12.25
N GLY A 189 -20.50 -6.50 11.33
CA GLY A 189 -20.94 -6.44 9.94
C GLY A 189 -21.89 -5.27 9.70
N TRP A 190 -22.57 -5.27 8.55
CA TRP A 190 -23.45 -4.17 8.12
C TRP A 190 -24.74 -4.71 7.51
N LYS A 191 -25.86 -4.02 7.75
CA LYS A 191 -27.18 -4.33 7.15
C LYS A 191 -27.59 -3.19 6.24
N SER A 192 -28.08 -3.49 5.04
CA SER A 192 -28.64 -2.49 4.13
C SER A 192 -29.87 -3.02 3.41
N LYS A 193 -30.82 -2.13 3.09
CA LYS A 193 -32.04 -2.46 2.33
C LYS A 193 -31.87 -2.29 0.82
N ASP A 194 -30.97 -1.40 0.41
CA ASP A 194 -30.56 -1.19 -0.98
C ASP A 194 -29.03 -1.17 -1.06
N LEU A 195 -28.47 -1.34 -2.25
CA LEU A 195 -27.04 -1.36 -2.52
C LEU A 195 -26.43 0.06 -2.49
N MET A 196 -27.14 1.07 -2.99
CA MET A 196 -26.60 2.44 -3.08
C MET A 196 -26.74 3.27 -1.77
N SER A 197 -27.55 2.81 -0.81
CA SER A 197 -27.74 3.46 0.50
C SER A 197 -26.67 3.03 1.53
N CYS A 198 -26.29 3.94 2.43
CA CYS A 198 -25.42 3.58 3.56
C CYS A 198 -26.13 2.62 4.54
N PRO A 199 -25.42 1.61 5.07
CA PRO A 199 -25.95 0.80 6.16
C PRO A 199 -26.20 1.66 7.41
N ARG A 200 -27.14 1.22 8.24
CA ARG A 200 -27.42 1.74 9.59
C ARG A 200 -27.22 0.62 10.62
#